data_AF-H1G7M3-F1
#
_entry.id   AF-H1G7M3-F1
#
_cell.length_a   1.000
_cell.length_b   1.000
_cell.length_c   1.000
_cell.angle_alpha   90.00
_cell.angle_beta   90.00
_cell.angle_gamma   90.00
#
_symmetry.space_group_name_H-M   'P 1'
#
loop_
_entity.id
_entity.type
_entity.pdbx_description
1 polymer ?
#
loop_
_entity_poly.entity_id
_entity_poly.type
_entity_poly.pdbx_seq_one_letter_code
_entity_poly.pdbx_strand_id
1 'polypeptide(L)' 'TAEAVINNWMGNVYQYTHIDRKKPFRDEVDPDDPLGRVKA' A
#
# COMPACT_ATOMS: atom_id res chain seq x y z
N THR A 1 -13.77 -16.28 -0.39
CA THR A 1 -13.23 -16.96 -1.58
C THR A 1 -11.81 -16.46 -1.85
N ALA A 2 -11.00 -17.20 -2.60
CA ALA A 2 -9.65 -16.74 -2.99
C ALA A 2 -9.68 -15.38 -3.72
N GLU A 3 -10.73 -15.14 -4.50
CA GLU A 3 -11.01 -13.86 -5.16
C GLU A 3 -11.06 -12.67 -4.18
N ALA A 4 -11.75 -12.82 -3.04
CA ALA A 4 -11.85 -11.74 -2.06
C ALA A 4 -10.46 -11.34 -1.50
N VAL A 5 -9.56 -12.31 -1.35
CA VAL A 5 -8.18 -12.06 -0.88
C VAL A 5 -7.40 -11.29 -1.94
N ILE A 6 -7.52 -11.68 -3.21
CA ILE A 6 -6.83 -11.02 -4.33
C ILE A 6 -7.35 -9.59 -4.51
N ASN A 7 -8.67 -9.38 -4.45
CA ASN A 7 -9.27 -8.06 -4.59
C ASN A 7 -8.84 -7.11 -3.47
N ASN A 8 -8.78 -7.59 -2.22
CA ASN A 8 -8.28 -6.80 -1.10
C ASN A 8 -6.79 -6.44 -1.26
N TRP A 9 -5.96 -7.39 -1.69
CA TRP A 9 -4.55 -7.14 -1.93
C TRP A 9 -4.33 -6.11 -3.05
N MET A 10 -5.05 -6.25 -4.18
CA MET A 10 -5.01 -5.29 -5.28
C MET A 10 -5.40 -3.88 -4.83
N GLY A 11 -6.46 -3.76 -4.03
CA GLY A 11 -6.87 -2.48 -3.45
C GLY A 11 -5.75 -1.80 -2.65
N ASN A 12 -5.07 -2.56 -1.80
CA ASN A 12 -3.92 -2.06 -1.04
C ASN A 12 -2.78 -1.58 -1.95
N VAL A 13 -2.42 -2.37 -2.97
CA VAL A 13 -1.34 -1.98 -3.91
C VAL A 13 -1.62 -0.62 -4.54
N TYR A 14 -2.85 -0.39 -5.02
CA TYR A 14 -3.22 0.90 -5.62
C TYR A 14 -3.23 2.05 -4.62
N GLN A 15 -3.62 1.81 -3.37
CA GLN A 15 -3.71 2.87 -2.36
C GLN A 15 -2.33 3.33 -1.88
N TYR A 16 -1.37 2.43 -1.75
CA TYR A 16 -0.07 2.74 -1.14
C TYR A 16 1.03 3.07 -2.15
N THR A 17 1.01 2.50 -3.36
CA THR A 17 2.08 2.69 -4.35
C THR A 17 1.87 3.93 -5.21
N HIS A 18 2.99 4.52 -5.65
CA HIS A 18 2.99 5.70 -6.51
C HIS A 18 2.89 5.32 -7.99
N ILE A 19 2.26 6.17 -8.80
CA ILE A 19 2.12 5.97 -10.25
C ILE A 19 3.45 6.14 -10.99
N ASP A 20 4.25 7.14 -10.60
CA ASP A 20 5.66 7.23 -10.98
C ASP A 20 6.46 6.08 -10.36
N ARG A 21 6.94 5.19 -11.21
CA ARG A 21 7.71 3.99 -10.85
C ARG A 21 9.06 4.27 -10.21
N LYS A 22 9.51 5.54 -10.21
CA LYS A 22 10.71 5.97 -9.49
C LYS A 22 10.46 6.17 -8.00
N LYS A 23 9.21 6.24 -7.57
CA LYS A 23 8.81 6.37 -6.17
C LYS A 23 8.11 5.08 -5.71
N PRO A 24 8.52 4.47 -4.59
CA PRO A 24 7.89 3.24 -4.11
C PRO A 24 6.49 3.48 -3.53
N PHE A 25 6.29 4.61 -2.83
CA PHE A 25 5.06 4.94 -2.13
C PHE A 25 4.54 6.31 -2.54
N ARG A 26 3.24 6.52 -2.36
CA ARG A 26 2.63 7.84 -2.53
C ARG A 26 3.25 8.86 -1.58
N ASP A 27 3.17 10.13 -1.97
CA ASP A 27 3.81 11.21 -1.23
C ASP A 27 3.24 11.37 0.20
N GLU A 28 2.00 10.91 0.45
CA GLU A 28 1.37 10.96 1.78
C GLU A 28 1.66 9.74 2.67
N VAL A 29 2.40 8.74 2.17
CA VAL A 29 2.71 7.50 2.91
C VAL A 29 4.07 7.64 3.57
N ASP A 30 4.13 7.36 4.88
CA ASP A 30 5.39 7.25 5.61
C ASP A 30 6.20 6.07 5.07
N PRO A 31 7.37 6.27 4.47
CA PRO A 31 8.17 5.18 3.92
C PRO A 31 8.74 4.25 5.01
N ASP A 32 8.86 4.72 6.25
CA ASP A 32 9.37 3.93 7.39
C ASP A 32 8.25 3.14 8.09
N ASP A 33 6.98 3.56 7.93
CA ASP A 33 5.79 2.82 8.37
C ASP A 33 4.63 2.92 7.36
N PRO A 34 4.76 2.28 6.18
CA PRO A 34 3.80 2.47 5.09
C PRO A 34 2.40 1.90 5.39
N LEU A 35 2.29 1.06 6.42
CA LEU A 35 1.03 0.42 6.83
C LEU A 35 0.54 0.90 8.20
N GLY A 36 1.21 1.87 8.84
CA GLY A 36 0.81 2.40 10.14
C GLY A 36 0.82 1.36 11.27
N ARG A 37 1.70 0.36 11.21
CA ARG A 37 1.73 -0.78 12.15
C ARG A 37 2.61 -0.55 13.37
N VAL A 38 3.39 0.53 13.42
CA VAL A 38 4.40 0.75 14.47
C VAL A 38 3.83 1.51 15.69
N LYS A 39 2.52 1.43 15.94
CA LYS A 39 1.93 1.90 17.20
C LYS A 39 1.17 0.79 17.91
N ALA A 40 1.72 0.39 19.06
CA ALA A 40 1.04 -0.32 20.13
C ALA A 40 0.62 0.69 21.21
#